data_AF-A0AAW0JMT1-F1
#
_entry.id   AF-A0AAW0JMT1-F1
#
_cell.length_a   1.000
_cell.length_b   1.000
_cell.length_c   1.000
_cell.angle_alpha   90.00
_cell.angle_beta   90.00
_cell.angle_gamma   90.00
#
_symmetry.space_group_name_H-M   'P 1'
#
loop_
_entity.id
_entity.type
_entity.pdbx_description
1 polymer ?
#
loop_
_entity_poly.entity_id
_entity_poly.type
_entity_poly.pdbx_seq_one_letter_code
_entity_poly.pdbx_strand_id
1 'polypeptide(L)'
;MFSGAFLKDGERVLDRLQKQEENMVQEVTQRAKDLREKEFKLPYQKPMPCLAENNAWLECYKEHAKDILKCSPLVKTFEDCIRRARQNVSSAMK
;
A
#
# COMPACT_ATOMS: atom_id res chain seq x y z
N MET A 1 33.14 30.57 -44.95
CA MET A 1 33.08 30.76 -43.49
C MET A 1 31.69 30.53 -42.86
N PHE A 2 30.63 30.25 -43.63
CA PHE A 2 29.26 30.15 -43.08
C PHE A 2 28.91 28.84 -42.36
N SER A 3 29.65 27.75 -42.59
CA SER A 3 29.29 26.42 -42.07
C SER A 3 29.47 26.25 -40.55
N GLY A 4 30.39 26.98 -39.92
CA GLY A 4 30.66 26.84 -38.47
C GLY A 4 29.64 27.50 -37.55
N ALA A 5 28.91 28.53 -38.03
CA ALA A 5 27.86 29.18 -37.26
C ALA A 5 26.59 28.32 -37.22
N PHE A 6 26.23 27.72 -38.36
CA PHE A 6 25.09 26.81 -38.48
C PHE A 6 25.21 25.57 -37.58
N LEU A 7 26.39 24.98 -37.48
CA LEU A 7 26.64 23.84 -36.59
C LEU A 7 26.47 24.21 -35.11
N LYS A 8 26.98 25.38 -34.68
CA LYS A 8 26.81 25.88 -33.30
C LYS A 8 25.35 26.20 -32.98
N ASP A 9 24.58 26.69 -33.95
CA ASP A 9 23.15 26.89 -33.78
C ASP A 9 22.40 25.55 -33.62
N GLY A 10 22.75 24.54 -34.43
CA GLY A 10 22.22 23.19 -34.29
C GLY A 10 22.50 22.57 -32.92
N GLU A 11 23.74 22.66 -32.44
CA GLU A 11 24.13 22.18 -31.10
C GLU A 11 23.34 22.87 -29.97
N ARG A 12 23.11 24.18 -30.07
CA ARG A 12 22.29 24.93 -29.09
C ARG A 12 20.83 24.48 -29.08
N VAL A 13 20.27 24.18 -30.24
CA VAL A 13 18.89 23.68 -30.34
C VAL A 13 18.79 22.27 -29.76
N LEU A 14 19.76 21.40 -30.04
CA LEU A 14 19.81 20.05 -29.47
C LEU A 14 19.92 20.06 -27.94
N ASP A 15 20.80 20.89 -27.36
CA ASP A 15 20.93 21.02 -25.90
C ASP A 15 19.62 21.51 -25.24
N ARG A 16 18.90 22.44 -25.88
CA ARG A 16 17.59 22.89 -25.39
C ARG A 16 16.53 21.80 -25.46
N LEU A 17 16.48 21.05 -26.56
CA LEU A 17 15.54 19.95 -26.73
C LEU A 17 15.80 18.84 -25.72
N GLN A 18 17.06 18.48 -25.50
CA GLN A 18 17.44 17.47 -24.51
C GLN A 18 17.00 17.89 -23.10
N LYS A 19 17.25 19.14 -22.70
CA LYS A 19 16.78 19.66 -21.41
C LYS A 19 15.26 19.64 -21.30
N GLN A 20 14.55 19.94 -22.38
CA GLN A 20 13.09 19.92 -22.38
C GLN A 20 12.55 18.49 -22.24
N GLU A 21 13.17 17.52 -22.90
CA GLU A 21 12.84 16.10 -22.75
C GLU A 21 13.08 15.62 -21.32
N GLU A 22 14.26 15.90 -20.75
CA GLU A 22 14.60 15.53 -19.37
C GLU A 22 13.60 16.11 -18.36
N ASN A 23 13.22 17.39 -18.53
CA ASN A 23 12.23 18.04 -17.68
C ASN A 23 10.84 17.39 -17.82
N MET A 24 10.40 17.09 -19.04
CA MET A 24 9.12 16.41 -19.27
C MET A 24 9.12 15.03 -18.62
N VAL A 25 10.20 14.25 -18.75
CA VAL A 25 10.33 12.93 -18.13
C VAL A 25 10.23 13.01 -16.61
N GLN A 26 10.90 13.98 -16.00
CA GLN A 26 10.81 14.20 -14.54
C GLN A 26 9.38 14.56 -14.12
N GLU A 27 8.72 15.44 -14.85
CA GLU A 27 7.36 15.88 -14.55
C GLU A 27 6.35 14.73 -14.65
N VAL A 28 6.37 13.95 -15.73
CA VAL A 28 5.45 12.81 -15.89
C VAL A 28 5.73 11.72 -14.85
N THR A 29 7.00 11.49 -14.51
CA THR A 29 7.38 10.54 -13.47
C THR A 29 6.86 10.97 -12.10
N GLN A 30 6.99 12.25 -11.76
CA GLN A 30 6.49 12.77 -10.49
C GLN A 30 4.96 12.72 -10.44
N ARG A 31 4.27 13.14 -11.50
CA ARG A 31 2.81 13.05 -11.59
C ARG A 31 2.30 11.61 -11.47
N ALA A 32 3.00 10.65 -12.07
CA ALA A 32 2.64 9.24 -11.96
C ALA A 32 2.79 8.71 -10.52
N LYS A 33 3.85 9.11 -9.80
CA LYS A 33 4.02 8.79 -8.37
C LYS A 33 2.89 9.39 -7.54
N ASP A 34 2.61 10.68 -7.73
CA ASP A 34 1.57 11.38 -6.98
C ASP A 34 0.18 10.75 -7.20
N LEU A 35 -0.17 10.40 -8.43
CA LEU A 35 -1.43 9.70 -8.74
C LEU A 35 -1.49 8.34 -8.07
N ARG A 36 -0.41 7.56 -8.11
CA ARG A 36 -0.35 6.26 -7.42
C ARG A 36 -0.54 6.40 -5.92
N GLU A 37 0.05 7.43 -5.31
CA GLU A 37 -0.08 7.68 -3.88
C GLU A 37 -1.43 8.26 -3.47
N LYS A 38 -2.12 9.01 -4.34
CA LYS A 38 -3.40 9.64 -4.00
C LYS A 38 -4.59 8.76 -4.36
N GLU A 39 -4.59 8.21 -5.57
CA GLU A 39 -5.76 7.54 -6.16
C GLU A 39 -5.72 6.02 -6.00
N PHE A 40 -4.52 5.42 -5.92
CA PHE A 40 -4.36 3.96 -5.81
C PHE A 40 -4.03 3.49 -4.39
N LYS A 41 -4.38 4.28 -3.38
CA LYS A 41 -4.44 3.77 -2.01
C LYS A 41 -5.73 2.99 -1.86
N LEU A 42 -5.63 1.75 -1.36
CA LEU A 42 -6.84 1.03 -0.94
C LEU A 42 -7.57 1.95 0.05
N PRO A 43 -8.90 2.18 -0.11
CA PRO A 43 -9.68 2.89 0.88
C PRO A 43 -9.34 2.35 2.26
N TYR A 44 -9.18 3.24 3.25
CA TYR A 44 -8.71 2.89 4.60
C TYR A 44 -9.19 1.50 5.00
N GLN A 45 -8.26 0.54 5.02
CA GLN A 45 -8.58 -0.83 5.39
C GLN A 45 -8.93 -0.77 6.87
N LYS A 46 -10.20 -1.01 7.19
CA LYS A 46 -10.62 -1.11 8.59
C LYS A 46 -9.71 -2.12 9.28
N PRO A 47 -9.18 -1.81 10.47
CA PRO A 47 -8.32 -2.73 11.20
C PRO A 47 -9.02 -4.08 11.36
N MET A 48 -8.25 -5.16 11.22
CA MET A 48 -8.76 -6.51 11.26
C MET A 48 -9.53 -6.73 12.58
N PRO A 49 -10.83 -7.05 12.53
CA PRO A 49 -11.62 -7.22 13.74
C PRO A 49 -11.11 -8.43 14.51
N CYS A 50 -10.98 -8.31 15.82
CA CYS A 50 -10.53 -9.40 16.71
C CYS A 50 -9.03 -9.74 16.62
N LEU A 51 -8.18 -8.77 16.24
CA LEU A 51 -6.72 -8.95 16.16
C LEU A 51 -6.11 -9.35 17.52
N ALA A 52 -6.60 -8.78 18.62
CA ALA A 52 -6.09 -9.08 19.96
C ALA A 52 -6.38 -10.54 20.35
N GLU A 53 -7.63 -10.98 20.18
CA GLU A 53 -8.04 -12.35 20.44
C GLU A 53 -7.31 -13.34 19.53
N ASN A 54 -7.10 -12.97 18.25
CA ASN A 54 -6.34 -13.77 17.30
C ASN A 54 -4.89 -14.00 17.75
N ASN A 55 -4.22 -12.94 18.21
CA ASN A 55 -2.85 -13.04 18.69
C ASN A 55 -2.75 -13.88 19.96
N ALA A 56 -3.73 -13.76 20.87
CA ALA A 56 -3.73 -14.48 22.14
C ALA A 56 -3.77 -16.02 21.97
N TRP A 57 -4.66 -16.56 21.13
CA TRP A 57 -4.72 -18.01 20.94
C TRP A 57 -3.52 -18.53 20.15
N LEU A 58 -2.97 -17.74 19.21
CA LEU A 58 -1.74 -18.08 18.48
C LEU A 58 -0.52 -18.14 19.39
N GLU A 59 -0.39 -17.20 20.31
CA GLU A 59 0.67 -17.19 21.32
C GLU A 59 0.56 -18.41 22.25
N CYS A 60 -0.66 -18.71 22.73
CA CYS A 60 -0.92 -19.91 23.52
C CYS A 60 -0.55 -21.21 22.78
N TYR A 61 -0.84 -21.30 21.47
CA TYR A 61 -0.47 -22.48 20.67
C TYR A 61 1.05 -22.63 20.55
N LYS A 62 1.80 -21.52 20.46
CA LYS A 62 3.27 -21.55 20.44
C LYS A 62 3.83 -22.07 21.77
N GLU A 63 3.25 -21.65 22.89
CA GLU A 63 3.67 -22.07 24.23
C GLU A 63 3.24 -23.51 24.57
N HIS A 64 2.10 -23.96 24.06
CA HIS A 64 1.48 -25.25 24.37
C HIS A 64 1.36 -26.17 23.15
N ALA A 65 2.39 -26.25 22.31
CA ALA A 65 2.38 -27.05 21.08
C ALA A 65 2.03 -28.55 21.29
N LYS A 66 2.31 -29.10 22.48
CA LYS A 66 1.99 -30.48 22.86
C LYS A 66 0.64 -30.65 23.55
N ASP A 67 0.01 -29.55 23.99
CA ASP A 67 -1.22 -29.56 24.77
C ASP A 67 -2.14 -28.39 24.34
N ILE A 68 -2.47 -28.41 23.04
CA ILE A 68 -3.21 -27.34 22.36
C ILE A 68 -4.61 -27.14 22.96
N LEU A 69 -5.16 -28.17 23.61
CA LEU A 69 -6.47 -28.12 24.25
C LEU A 69 -6.53 -27.11 25.40
N LYS A 70 -5.40 -26.80 26.06
CA LYS A 70 -5.33 -25.73 27.08
C LYS A 70 -5.71 -24.36 26.53
N CYS A 71 -5.53 -24.14 25.23
CA CYS A 71 -5.84 -22.88 24.56
C CYS A 71 -7.30 -22.78 24.10
N SER A 72 -8.13 -23.81 24.32
CA SER A 72 -9.55 -23.84 23.97
C SER A 72 -10.34 -22.60 24.41
N PRO A 73 -10.16 -22.06 25.64
CA PRO A 73 -10.85 -20.84 26.06
C PRO A 73 -10.53 -19.62 25.18
N LEU A 74 -9.29 -19.50 24.71
CA LEU A 74 -8.84 -18.39 23.85
C LEU A 74 -9.36 -18.51 22.42
N VAL A 75 -9.50 -19.75 21.93
CA VAL A 75 -10.14 -20.00 20.63
C VAL A 75 -11.62 -19.61 20.68
N LYS A 76 -12.30 -19.92 21.79
CA LYS A 76 -13.71 -19.57 21.98
C LYS A 76 -13.94 -18.06 22.08
N THR A 77 -13.07 -17.31 22.77
CA THR A 77 -13.16 -15.84 22.81
C THR A 77 -12.96 -15.22 21.44
N PHE A 78 -12.04 -15.76 20.63
CA PHE A 78 -11.86 -15.34 19.24
C PHE A 78 -13.12 -15.61 18.40
N GLU A 79 -13.71 -16.81 18.49
CA GLU A 79 -14.95 -17.15 17.79
C GLU A 79 -16.10 -16.18 18.16
N ASP A 80 -16.27 -15.88 19.45
CA ASP A 80 -17.27 -14.94 19.93
C ASP A 80 -17.06 -13.53 19.40
N CYS A 81 -15.81 -13.08 19.34
CA CYS A 81 -15.48 -11.79 18.74
C CYS A 81 -15.84 -11.75 17.25
N ILE A 82 -15.45 -12.78 16.48
CA ILE A 82 -15.75 -12.86 15.05
C ILE A 82 -17.25 -12.88 14.79
N ARG A 83 -18.02 -13.60 15.62
CA ARG A 83 -19.48 -13.63 15.55
C ARG A 83 -20.08 -12.24 15.74
N ARG A 84 -19.64 -11.48 16.74
CA ARG A 84 -20.09 -10.09 16.98
C ARG A 84 -19.67 -9.16 15.83
N ALA A 85 -18.43 -9.29 15.34
CA ALA A 85 -17.92 -8.47 14.24
C ALA A 85 -18.75 -8.66 12.95
N ARG A 86 -19.12 -9.91 12.62
CA ARG A 86 -19.98 -10.22 11.46
C ARG A 86 -21.38 -9.60 11.58
N GLN A 87 -21.97 -9.63 12.77
CA GLN A 87 -23.27 -9.00 13.02
C GLN A 87 -23.20 -7.48 12.82
N ASN A 88 -22.15 -6.83 13.30
CA ASN A 88 -21.97 -5.38 13.13
C ASN A 88 -21.80 -4.96 11.65
N VAL A 89 -21.12 -5.77 10.84
CA VAL A 89 -21.01 -5.52 9.38
C VAL A 89 -22.37 -5.67 8.69
N SER A 90 -23.17 -6.68 9.07
CA SER A 90 -24.51 -6.87 8.51
C SER A 90 -25.47 -5.74 8.88
N SER A 91 -25.33 -5.14 10.07
CA SER A 91 -26.16 -4.02 10.52
C SER A 91 -25.79 -2.70 9.86
N ALA A 92 -24.52 -2.52 9.47
CA ALA A 92 -24.05 -1.32 8.77
C ALA A 92 -24.41 -1.29 7.27
N MET A 93 -24.95 -2.39 6.74
CA MET A 93 -25.37 -2.54 5.33
C MET A 93 -26.90 -2.49 5.16
N LYS A 94 -27.65 -2.23 6.24
CA LYS A 94 -29.09 -1.93 6.21
C LYS A 94 -29.28 -0.42 6.30
#